data_AF-A0A3D1S8L7-F1
#
_entry.id   AF-A0A3D1S8L7-F1
#
_cell.length_a   1.000
_cell.length_b   1.000
_cell.length_c   1.000
_cell.angle_alpha   90.00
_cell.angle_beta   90.00
_cell.angle_gamma   90.00
#
_symmetry.space_group_name_H-M   'P 1'
#
loop_
_entity.id
_entity.type
_entity.pdbx_description
1 polymer ?
#
loop_
_entity_poly.entity_id
_entity_poly.type
_entity_poly.pdbx_seq_one_letter_code
_entity_poly.pdbx_strand_id
1 'polypeptide(L)'
;NINAYGTYSKLINDHDIKVMGGYNQEHYDYLYSYAEKLYPLPVDQHSLNLATGASNTRDDDNRNSSRSIFSRLNYNWKSRYLVEFNTSYFLSSRFEKQKRGHGYLSSSAAWRISEEAFFEPLKTVVPNLKLRFSYGSLGNANIGSYDYIPIMSVSQSGFSLDGNLVNLTSAPAPKSDNFTWETVESFNLGLDFSLFNSKFNTTLDVFRRDTKDMLANYRSLPSVFGASVPKENIASLRTKGWELNVNWNDSFTLLDDRFMYGVYFNVSDYMSQITDYYNPTNYLADYYVGQTIGEIWGLTTLGYFLTDEEAKKSAVLSSSSTSRVYASAGTIKFEDKNNDGVISWGDRTLDNPGDYRVIGNETPRYQFGLTLNGAWKGFDMNVFFNGVGKRDIYPGAEAVNFWGPYNRKYQVMTKHVIENRWTPE
;
A
#
# COMPACT_ATOMS: atom_id res chain seq x y z
N ASN A 1 -13.08 -27.04 3.96
CA ASN A 1 -11.69 -26.75 3.53
C ASN A 1 -10.86 -28.01 3.67
N ILE A 2 -9.99 -28.30 2.70
CA ILE A 2 -9.11 -29.49 2.68
C ILE A 2 -7.68 -28.98 2.58
N ASN A 3 -6.77 -29.51 3.40
CA ASN A 3 -5.34 -29.30 3.26
C ASN A 3 -4.63 -30.63 3.54
N ALA A 4 -3.92 -31.15 2.55
CA ALA A 4 -3.21 -32.42 2.66
C ALA A 4 -1.83 -32.27 2.04
N TYR A 5 -0.80 -32.68 2.76
CA TYR A 5 0.57 -32.64 2.26
C TYR A 5 1.38 -33.81 2.83
N GLY A 6 2.37 -34.23 2.05
CA GLY A 6 3.38 -35.20 2.45
C GLY A 6 4.75 -34.55 2.46
N THR A 7 5.60 -34.97 3.39
CA THR A 7 7.00 -34.53 3.45
C THR A 7 7.90 -35.75 3.55
N TYR A 8 8.95 -35.77 2.75
CA TYR A 8 10.03 -36.75 2.83
C TYR A 8 11.34 -36.01 3.06
N SER A 9 12.10 -36.44 4.07
CA SER A 9 13.43 -35.92 4.37
C SER A 9 14.43 -37.06 4.41
N LYS A 10 15.60 -36.85 3.82
CA LYS A 10 16.68 -37.83 3.83
C LYS A 10 18.03 -37.13 3.91
N LEU A 11 18.83 -37.55 4.88
CA LEU A 11 20.24 -37.22 4.99
C LEU A 11 21.07 -38.36 4.37
N ILE A 12 21.88 -38.05 3.37
CA ILE A 12 22.86 -38.98 2.78
C ILE A 12 24.23 -38.33 2.87
N ASN A 13 25.09 -38.86 3.75
CA ASN A 13 26.37 -38.23 4.10
C ASN A 13 26.16 -36.77 4.50
N ASP A 14 26.70 -35.86 3.70
CA ASP A 14 26.62 -34.41 3.89
C ASP A 14 25.47 -33.72 3.15
N HIS A 15 24.58 -34.50 2.52
CA HIS A 15 23.48 -34.01 1.70
C HIS A 15 22.15 -34.21 2.42
N ASP A 16 21.55 -33.12 2.89
CA ASP A 16 20.21 -33.11 3.46
C ASP A 16 19.21 -32.65 2.40
N ILE A 17 18.31 -33.56 2.01
CA ILE A 17 17.28 -33.32 1.00
C ILE A 17 15.92 -33.42 1.69
N LYS A 18 15.07 -32.40 1.51
CA LYS A 18 13.69 -32.40 1.99
C LYS A 18 12.74 -32.02 0.86
N VAL A 19 11.84 -32.93 0.51
CA VAL A 19 10.80 -32.75 -0.49
C VAL A 19 9.44 -32.72 0.20
N MET A 20 8.60 -31.77 -0.18
CA MET A 20 7.21 -31.66 0.25
C MET A 20 6.34 -31.49 -0.98
N GLY A 21 5.18 -32.15 -1.00
CA GLY A 21 4.12 -31.91 -1.97
C GLY A 21 2.77 -31.91 -1.28
N GLY A 22 1.85 -31.06 -1.74
CA GLY A 22 0.53 -30.94 -1.12
C GLY A 22 -0.54 -30.34 -2.02
N TYR A 23 -1.75 -30.40 -1.49
CA TYR A 23 -2.99 -29.90 -2.06
C TYR A 23 -3.76 -29.11 -1.01
N ASN A 24 -4.29 -27.97 -1.41
CA ASN A 24 -5.17 -27.15 -0.59
C ASN A 24 -6.47 -26.83 -1.35
N GLN A 25 -7.58 -26.77 -0.63
CA GLN A 25 -8.87 -26.31 -1.11
C GLN A 25 -9.57 -25.49 -0.04
N GLU A 26 -10.03 -24.32 -0.44
CA GLU A 26 -10.83 -23.43 0.40
C GLU A 26 -12.15 -23.12 -0.27
N HIS A 27 -13.18 -22.99 0.56
CA HIS A 27 -14.49 -22.51 0.16
C HIS A 27 -14.92 -21.44 1.15
N TYR A 28 -15.39 -20.33 0.59
CA TYR A 28 -16.00 -19.24 1.32
C TYR A 28 -17.45 -19.13 0.89
N ASP A 29 -18.34 -19.16 1.87
CA ASP A 29 -19.78 -19.00 1.71
C ASP A 29 -20.25 -17.95 2.72
N TYR A 30 -20.84 -16.87 2.22
CA TYR A 30 -21.36 -15.78 3.02
C TYR A 30 -22.75 -15.44 2.50
N LEU A 31 -23.73 -15.56 3.39
CA LEU A 31 -25.08 -15.10 3.18
C LEU A 31 -25.45 -14.19 4.34
N TYR A 32 -25.69 -12.93 4.02
CA TYR A 32 -26.25 -11.95 4.94
C TYR A 32 -27.68 -11.67 4.56
N SER A 33 -28.55 -11.58 5.55
CA SER A 33 -29.94 -11.18 5.37
C SER A 33 -30.27 -10.07 6.35
N TYR A 34 -30.95 -9.05 5.85
CA TYR A 34 -31.37 -7.88 6.59
C TYR A 34 -32.87 -7.68 6.44
N ALA A 35 -33.51 -7.34 7.54
CA ALA A 35 -34.90 -6.93 7.57
C ALA A 35 -35.07 -5.75 8.52
N GLU A 36 -35.77 -4.72 8.06
CA GLU A 36 -36.19 -3.58 8.85
C GLU A 36 -37.68 -3.30 8.64
N LYS A 37 -38.30 -2.65 9.62
CA LYS A 37 -39.66 -2.14 9.52
C LYS A 37 -39.76 -0.80 10.22
N LEU A 38 -40.30 0.20 9.51
CA LEU A 38 -40.38 1.59 9.99
C LEU A 38 -41.49 1.77 11.04
N TYR A 39 -41.44 2.87 11.78
CA TYR A 39 -42.41 3.25 12.81
C TYR A 39 -42.58 2.19 13.93
N PRO A 40 -41.50 1.89 14.68
CA PRO A 40 -41.63 1.08 15.88
C PRO A 40 -42.50 1.79 16.92
N LEU A 41 -43.35 1.04 17.61
CA LEU A 41 -44.06 1.52 18.79
C LEU A 41 -43.05 1.94 19.88
N PRO A 42 -43.32 3.00 20.66
CA PRO A 42 -42.42 3.49 21.70
C PRO A 42 -42.51 2.60 22.96
N VAL A 43 -42.10 1.34 22.80
CA VAL A 43 -42.05 0.33 23.86
C VAL A 43 -40.63 -0.23 23.95
N ASP A 44 -40.23 -0.69 25.13
CA ASP A 44 -38.88 -1.20 25.37
C ASP A 44 -38.57 -2.49 24.59
N GLN A 45 -39.59 -3.21 24.14
CA GLN A 45 -39.42 -4.43 23.34
C GLN A 45 -39.02 -4.09 21.90
N HIS A 46 -37.84 -4.55 21.49
CA HIS A 46 -37.38 -4.43 20.11
C HIS A 46 -37.87 -5.62 19.27
N SER A 47 -38.94 -5.42 18.48
CA SER A 47 -39.48 -6.43 17.56
C SER A 47 -40.03 -5.80 16.28
N LEU A 48 -39.80 -6.44 15.13
CA LEU A 48 -40.38 -6.03 13.84
C LEU A 48 -41.92 -6.11 13.84
N ASN A 49 -42.52 -6.98 14.65
CA ASN A 49 -43.99 -7.06 14.76
C ASN A 49 -44.59 -5.85 15.48
N LEU A 50 -43.76 -5.10 16.22
CA LEU A 50 -44.16 -3.89 16.94
C LEU A 50 -43.92 -2.63 16.11
N ALA A 51 -43.74 -2.76 14.79
CA ALA A 51 -43.58 -1.66 13.86
C ALA A 51 -44.72 -1.63 12.83
N THR A 52 -45.25 -0.45 12.51
CA THR A 52 -46.44 -0.27 11.67
C THR A 52 -46.14 0.25 10.27
N GLY A 53 -44.92 0.71 10.02
CA GLY A 53 -44.48 1.26 8.74
C GLY A 53 -44.08 0.22 7.70
N ALA A 54 -43.58 0.73 6.58
CA ALA A 54 -43.07 -0.09 5.48
C ALA A 54 -41.94 -1.02 5.95
N SER A 55 -41.89 -2.20 5.36
CA SER A 55 -40.81 -3.17 5.56
C SER A 55 -39.81 -3.08 4.43
N ASN A 56 -38.54 -3.25 4.73
CA ASN A 56 -37.47 -3.32 3.74
C ASN A 56 -36.59 -4.53 4.07
N THR A 57 -36.30 -5.33 3.06
CA THR A 57 -35.52 -6.56 3.19
C THR A 57 -34.50 -6.60 2.08
N ARG A 58 -33.28 -7.01 2.42
CA ARG A 58 -32.20 -7.22 1.45
C ARG A 58 -31.31 -8.35 1.91
N ASP A 59 -30.60 -8.95 0.98
CA ASP A 59 -29.56 -9.92 1.23
C ASP A 59 -28.26 -9.52 0.55
N ASP A 60 -27.19 -10.21 0.93
CA ASP A 60 -25.89 -10.18 0.27
C ASP A 60 -25.34 -11.61 0.25
N ASP A 61 -25.20 -12.18 -0.94
CA ASP A 61 -24.69 -13.52 -1.17
C ASP A 61 -23.33 -13.43 -1.87
N ASN A 62 -22.29 -13.92 -1.19
CA ASN A 62 -20.92 -13.86 -1.67
C ASN A 62 -20.21 -15.20 -1.46
N ARG A 63 -19.95 -15.89 -2.58
CA ARG A 63 -19.30 -17.21 -2.56
C ARG A 63 -18.07 -17.24 -3.44
N ASN A 64 -17.02 -17.88 -2.94
CA ASN A 64 -15.84 -18.19 -3.74
C ASN A 64 -15.18 -19.49 -3.29
N SER A 65 -14.29 -19.98 -4.12
CA SER A 65 -13.51 -21.18 -3.84
C SER A 65 -12.15 -21.06 -4.49
N SER A 66 -11.15 -21.66 -3.84
CA SER A 66 -9.81 -21.77 -4.35
C SER A 66 -9.31 -23.20 -4.21
N ARG A 67 -8.41 -23.60 -5.10
CA ARG A 67 -7.67 -24.86 -5.02
C ARG A 67 -6.23 -24.59 -5.37
N SER A 68 -5.30 -25.28 -4.74
CA SER A 68 -3.91 -25.23 -5.15
C SER A 68 -3.23 -26.57 -4.98
N ILE A 69 -2.25 -26.80 -5.84
CA ILE A 69 -1.21 -27.81 -5.65
C ILE A 69 0.10 -27.09 -5.45
N PHE A 70 0.94 -27.60 -4.56
CA PHE A 70 2.22 -26.99 -4.25
C PHE A 70 3.27 -28.04 -3.97
N SER A 71 4.52 -27.68 -4.22
CA SER A 71 5.69 -28.50 -3.94
C SER A 71 6.86 -27.63 -3.50
N ARG A 72 7.66 -28.15 -2.58
CA ARG A 72 8.88 -27.54 -2.06
C ARG A 72 10.00 -28.56 -2.03
N LEU A 73 11.12 -28.21 -2.64
CA LEU A 73 12.39 -28.94 -2.57
C LEU A 73 13.38 -28.09 -1.77
N ASN A 74 13.95 -28.66 -0.72
CA ASN A 74 15.07 -28.08 0.01
C ASN A 74 16.27 -28.99 -0.18
N TYR A 75 17.42 -28.38 -0.40
CA TYR A 75 18.69 -29.05 -0.48
C TYR A 75 19.71 -28.28 0.36
N ASN A 76 20.32 -28.98 1.30
CA ASN A 76 21.37 -28.44 2.14
C ASN A 76 22.60 -29.34 2.01
N TRP A 77 23.71 -28.77 1.54
CA TRP A 77 25.00 -29.44 1.48
C TRP A 77 25.94 -28.89 2.53
N LYS A 78 26.37 -29.77 3.46
CA LYS A 78 27.31 -29.47 4.56
C LYS A 78 26.92 -28.28 5.44
N SER A 79 25.63 -27.94 5.52
CA SER A 79 25.17 -26.73 6.22
C SER A 79 25.83 -25.44 5.71
N ARG A 80 26.31 -25.48 4.45
CA ARG A 80 27.06 -24.40 3.77
C ARG A 80 26.26 -23.80 2.63
N TYR A 81 25.79 -24.67 1.74
CA TYR A 81 25.06 -24.29 0.54
C TYR A 81 23.62 -24.76 0.70
N LEU A 82 22.71 -23.80 0.83
CA LEU A 82 21.29 -24.05 0.97
C LEU A 82 20.60 -23.61 -0.30
N VAL A 83 19.76 -24.46 -0.88
CA VAL A 83 18.94 -24.17 -2.04
C VAL A 83 17.51 -24.58 -1.73
N GLU A 84 16.56 -23.70 -2.00
CA GLU A 84 15.14 -24.00 -1.94
C GLU A 84 14.50 -23.72 -3.31
N PHE A 85 13.61 -24.60 -3.75
CA PHE A 85 12.76 -24.39 -4.92
C PHE A 85 11.32 -24.69 -4.53
N ASN A 86 10.42 -23.77 -4.84
CA ASN A 86 8.99 -23.96 -4.70
C ASN A 86 8.29 -23.81 -6.04
N THR A 87 7.29 -24.65 -6.26
CA THR A 87 6.34 -24.50 -7.35
C THR A 87 4.92 -24.63 -6.80
N SER A 88 4.00 -23.87 -7.38
CA SER A 88 2.60 -23.95 -7.03
C SER A 88 1.73 -23.65 -8.25
N TYR A 89 0.52 -24.19 -8.25
CA TYR A 89 -0.50 -23.90 -9.24
C TYR A 89 -1.81 -23.61 -8.51
N PHE A 90 -2.34 -22.41 -8.67
CA PHE A 90 -3.54 -21.94 -8.00
C PHE A 90 -4.71 -21.86 -8.98
N LEU A 91 -5.88 -22.22 -8.49
CA LEU A 91 -7.17 -22.08 -9.13
C LEU A 91 -8.04 -21.18 -8.25
N SER A 92 -8.66 -20.16 -8.81
CA SER A 92 -9.63 -19.31 -8.11
C SER A 92 -10.94 -19.21 -8.89
N SER A 93 -12.07 -19.37 -8.21
CA SER A 93 -13.39 -19.20 -8.83
C SER A 93 -13.75 -17.75 -9.11
N ARG A 94 -12.95 -16.79 -8.64
CA ARG A 94 -13.13 -15.34 -8.86
C ARG A 94 -12.72 -14.90 -10.28
N PHE A 95 -12.23 -15.82 -11.09
CA PHE A 95 -11.94 -15.59 -12.50
C PHE A 95 -12.82 -16.47 -13.40
N GLU A 96 -12.92 -16.06 -14.66
CA GLU A 96 -13.51 -16.85 -15.74
C GLU A 96 -12.89 -18.23 -15.83
N LYS A 97 -13.69 -19.22 -16.23
CA LYS A 97 -13.29 -20.65 -16.26
C LYS A 97 -11.94 -20.90 -16.94
N GLN A 98 -11.62 -20.14 -18.00
CA GLN A 98 -10.39 -20.29 -18.77
C GLN A 98 -9.17 -19.62 -18.11
N LYS A 99 -9.36 -18.66 -17.20
CA LYS A 99 -8.31 -17.86 -16.54
C LYS A 99 -8.15 -18.16 -15.05
N ARG A 100 -8.87 -19.17 -14.52
CA ARG A 100 -8.81 -19.53 -13.09
C ARG A 100 -7.43 -19.96 -12.63
N GLY A 101 -6.66 -20.58 -13.53
CA GLY A 101 -5.45 -21.30 -13.21
C GLY A 101 -4.17 -20.54 -13.54
N HIS A 102 -3.28 -20.39 -12.56
CA HIS A 102 -1.96 -19.79 -12.78
C HIS A 102 -0.88 -20.52 -11.97
N GLY A 103 0.29 -20.71 -12.59
CA GLY A 103 1.47 -21.33 -11.99
C GLY A 103 2.45 -20.29 -11.46
N TYR A 104 3.07 -20.57 -10.32
CA TYR A 104 4.08 -19.71 -9.71
C TYR A 104 5.29 -20.52 -9.29
N LEU A 105 6.47 -19.93 -9.47
CA LEU A 105 7.75 -20.52 -9.13
C LEU A 105 8.50 -19.57 -8.20
N SER A 106 9.23 -20.14 -7.24
CA SER A 106 10.22 -19.38 -6.48
C SER A 106 11.44 -20.24 -6.20
N SER A 107 12.58 -19.59 -6.10
CA SER A 107 13.83 -20.20 -5.70
C SER A 107 14.57 -19.31 -4.73
N SER A 108 15.32 -19.92 -3.83
CA SER A 108 16.27 -19.22 -2.99
C SER A 108 17.55 -20.01 -2.89
N ALA A 109 18.64 -19.28 -2.67
CA ALA A 109 19.94 -19.84 -2.39
C ALA A 109 20.56 -19.08 -1.22
N ALA A 110 21.29 -19.77 -0.37
CA ALA A 110 22.09 -19.15 0.67
C ALA A 110 23.43 -19.83 0.80
N TRP A 111 24.46 -19.03 1.05
CA TRP A 111 25.82 -19.47 1.29
C TRP A 111 26.27 -19.01 2.67
N ARG A 112 26.52 -19.97 3.56
CA ARG A 112 27.11 -19.72 4.88
C ARG A 112 28.62 -19.70 4.73
N ILE A 113 29.14 -18.53 4.35
CA ILE A 113 30.56 -18.25 4.17
C ILE A 113 31.34 -18.58 5.44
N SER A 114 30.74 -18.33 6.62
CA SER A 114 31.38 -18.63 7.90
C SER A 114 31.65 -20.12 8.12
N GLU A 115 31.04 -21.04 7.38
CA GLU A 115 31.30 -22.48 7.50
C GLU A 115 32.38 -22.99 6.53
N GLU A 116 33.04 -22.08 5.79
CA GLU A 116 34.16 -22.44 4.92
C GLU A 116 35.48 -22.55 5.66
N ALA A 117 36.33 -23.50 5.23
CA ALA A 117 37.63 -23.75 5.87
C ALA A 117 38.55 -22.51 5.85
N PHE A 118 38.47 -21.69 4.79
CA PHE A 118 39.26 -20.45 4.71
C PHE A 118 38.78 -19.38 5.69
N PHE A 119 37.56 -19.50 6.22
CA PHE A 119 36.96 -18.53 7.13
C PHE A 119 37.26 -18.85 8.61
N GLU A 120 37.78 -20.04 8.91
CA GLU A 120 38.15 -20.46 10.28
C GLU A 120 38.95 -19.40 11.07
N PRO A 121 39.97 -18.72 10.50
CA PRO A 121 40.71 -17.69 11.23
C PRO A 121 39.87 -16.47 11.64
N LEU A 122 38.75 -16.21 10.95
CA LEU A 122 37.88 -15.07 11.16
C LEU A 122 36.69 -15.38 12.06
N LYS A 123 36.37 -16.66 12.34
CA LYS A 123 35.21 -17.06 13.16
C LYS A 123 35.21 -16.45 14.56
N THR A 124 36.38 -16.20 15.13
CA THR A 124 36.52 -15.57 16.45
C THR A 124 35.99 -14.14 16.48
N VAL A 125 36.07 -13.44 15.35
CA VAL A 125 35.60 -12.04 15.19
C VAL A 125 34.20 -12.01 14.58
N VAL A 126 33.96 -12.85 13.57
CA VAL A 126 32.73 -12.95 12.78
C VAL A 126 32.17 -14.38 12.87
N PRO A 127 31.48 -14.76 13.96
CA PRO A 127 31.02 -16.13 14.15
C PRO A 127 30.01 -16.62 13.10
N ASN A 128 29.27 -15.72 12.47
CA ASN A 128 28.34 -16.04 11.40
C ASN A 128 28.44 -15.00 10.29
N LEU A 129 28.50 -15.49 9.05
CA LEU A 129 28.42 -14.70 7.82
C LEU A 129 27.67 -15.53 6.78
N LYS A 130 26.52 -15.03 6.34
CA LYS A 130 25.63 -15.71 5.40
C LYS A 130 25.13 -14.73 4.35
N LEU A 131 25.29 -15.10 3.09
CA LEU A 131 24.67 -14.41 1.96
C LEU A 131 23.40 -15.15 1.55
N ARG A 132 22.31 -14.42 1.30
CA ARG A 132 21.01 -14.93 0.88
C ARG A 132 20.60 -14.30 -0.44
N PHE A 133 19.99 -15.10 -1.29
CA PHE A 133 19.40 -14.69 -2.56
C PHE A 133 18.04 -15.36 -2.70
N SER A 134 17.03 -14.63 -3.16
CA SER A 134 15.75 -15.22 -3.55
C SER A 134 15.12 -14.51 -4.72
N TYR A 135 14.43 -15.29 -5.55
CA TYR A 135 13.59 -14.80 -6.63
C TYR A 135 12.34 -15.66 -6.74
N GLY A 136 11.16 -15.05 -6.85
CA GLY A 136 9.95 -15.81 -7.04
C GLY A 136 8.75 -14.97 -7.41
N SER A 137 7.72 -15.66 -7.89
CA SER A 137 6.43 -15.06 -8.23
C SER A 137 5.31 -15.55 -7.32
N LEU A 138 4.28 -14.73 -7.15
CA LEU A 138 3.04 -15.08 -6.46
C LEU A 138 1.87 -14.36 -7.12
N GLY A 139 0.72 -15.03 -7.15
CA GLY A 139 -0.53 -14.45 -7.63
C GLY A 139 -1.29 -13.66 -6.58
N ASN A 140 -1.87 -12.54 -6.97
CA ASN A 140 -2.85 -11.80 -6.20
C ASN A 140 -4.24 -11.99 -6.83
N ALA A 141 -5.18 -12.50 -6.03
CA ALA A 141 -6.59 -12.68 -6.38
C ALA A 141 -7.53 -11.97 -5.39
N ASN A 142 -7.08 -10.85 -4.83
CA ASN A 142 -7.87 -10.01 -3.95
C ASN A 142 -8.84 -9.12 -4.74
N ILE A 143 -9.79 -9.78 -5.39
CA ILE A 143 -10.85 -9.21 -6.23
C ILE A 143 -12.21 -9.68 -5.72
N GLY A 144 -13.30 -9.02 -6.15
CA GLY A 144 -14.65 -9.45 -5.84
C GLY A 144 -14.95 -10.83 -6.44
N SER A 145 -15.80 -11.62 -5.78
CA SER A 145 -16.06 -13.01 -6.17
C SER A 145 -16.69 -13.16 -7.55
N TYR A 146 -17.40 -12.12 -8.01
CA TYR A 146 -18.13 -12.09 -9.26
C TYR A 146 -17.68 -10.93 -10.17
N ASP A 147 -16.51 -10.34 -9.92
CA ASP A 147 -16.03 -9.18 -10.67
C ASP A 147 -15.87 -9.46 -12.18
N TYR A 148 -15.72 -10.73 -12.56
CA TYR A 148 -15.67 -11.19 -13.94
C TYR A 148 -17.04 -11.38 -14.62
N ILE A 149 -18.14 -11.30 -13.86
CA ILE A 149 -19.51 -11.53 -14.36
C ILE A 149 -20.22 -10.18 -14.54
N PRO A 150 -20.87 -9.93 -15.69
CA PRO A 150 -21.78 -8.80 -15.84
C PRO A 150 -23.07 -9.04 -15.03
N ILE A 151 -23.22 -8.33 -13.91
CA ILE A 151 -24.39 -8.45 -13.02
C ILE A 151 -25.33 -7.26 -13.24
N MET A 152 -26.60 -7.53 -13.53
CA MET A 152 -27.65 -6.50 -13.56
C MET A 152 -28.00 -6.09 -12.14
N SER A 153 -27.89 -4.81 -11.82
CA SER A 153 -28.36 -4.29 -10.54
C SER A 153 -29.85 -4.00 -10.59
N VAL A 154 -30.54 -4.33 -9.50
CA VAL A 154 -31.93 -3.94 -9.28
C VAL A 154 -31.95 -2.96 -8.12
N SER A 155 -32.57 -1.80 -8.31
CA SER A 155 -32.73 -0.79 -7.28
C SER A 155 -34.12 -0.17 -7.35
N GLN A 156 -34.55 0.44 -6.24
CA GLN A 156 -35.79 1.20 -6.23
C GLN A 156 -35.59 2.55 -6.94
N SER A 157 -36.58 2.98 -7.72
CA SER A 157 -36.54 4.24 -8.45
C SER A 157 -36.47 5.44 -7.49
N GLY A 158 -35.77 6.49 -7.91
CA GLY A 158 -35.79 7.80 -7.22
C GLY A 158 -37.03 8.64 -7.53
N PHE A 159 -37.95 8.11 -8.35
CA PHE A 159 -39.20 8.75 -8.75
C PHE A 159 -40.38 7.81 -8.53
N SER A 160 -41.58 8.35 -8.36
CA SER A 160 -42.80 7.57 -8.22
C SER A 160 -43.56 7.48 -9.54
N LEU A 161 -44.11 6.30 -9.83
CA LEU A 161 -45.12 6.06 -10.85
C LEU A 161 -46.39 5.61 -10.13
N ASP A 162 -47.51 6.29 -10.39
CA ASP A 162 -48.82 6.01 -9.79
C ASP A 162 -48.79 5.87 -8.25
N GLY A 163 -48.03 6.74 -7.59
CA GLY A 163 -47.92 6.78 -6.13
C GLY A 163 -47.01 5.71 -5.50
N ASN A 164 -46.36 4.87 -6.32
CA ASN A 164 -45.42 3.84 -5.87
C ASN A 164 -44.02 4.09 -6.43
N LEU A 165 -42.99 3.72 -5.68
CA LEU A 165 -41.64 3.59 -6.23
C LEU A 165 -41.55 2.25 -6.96
N VAL A 166 -41.02 2.25 -8.17
CA VAL A 166 -40.88 1.03 -8.98
C VAL A 166 -39.47 0.49 -8.90
N ASN A 167 -39.30 -0.81 -9.11
CA ASN A 167 -37.96 -1.37 -9.24
C ASN A 167 -37.43 -1.09 -10.66
N LEU A 168 -36.20 -0.61 -10.73
CA LEU A 168 -35.45 -0.41 -11.95
C LEU A 168 -34.35 -1.45 -12.02
N THR A 169 -34.21 -2.08 -13.18
CA THR A 169 -33.07 -2.92 -13.51
C THR A 169 -32.15 -2.14 -14.42
N SER A 170 -30.88 -2.06 -14.06
CA SER A 170 -29.86 -1.38 -14.86
C SER A 170 -29.05 -2.38 -15.67
N ALA A 171 -28.65 -1.98 -16.88
CA ALA A 171 -27.73 -2.77 -17.69
C ALA A 171 -26.41 -2.99 -16.94
N PRO A 172 -25.81 -4.19 -17.01
CA PRO A 172 -24.58 -4.47 -16.30
C PRO A 172 -23.43 -3.67 -16.93
N ALA A 173 -22.45 -3.28 -16.10
CA ALA A 173 -21.20 -2.76 -16.63
C ALA A 173 -20.51 -3.85 -17.49
N PRO A 174 -19.95 -3.49 -18.65
CA PRO A 174 -19.19 -4.43 -19.46
C PRO A 174 -17.99 -4.95 -18.66
N LYS A 175 -17.51 -6.13 -19.03
CA LYS A 175 -16.33 -6.77 -18.43
C LYS A 175 -15.26 -6.95 -19.49
N SER A 176 -14.01 -6.94 -19.04
CA SER A 176 -12.86 -7.06 -19.92
C SER A 176 -12.45 -8.50 -20.12
N ASP A 177 -12.19 -8.86 -21.37
CA ASP A 177 -11.53 -10.11 -21.72
C ASP A 177 -10.06 -10.16 -21.22
N ASN A 178 -9.49 -9.04 -20.79
CA ASN A 178 -8.15 -8.99 -20.20
C ASN A 178 -8.16 -9.10 -18.65
N PHE A 179 -9.30 -9.39 -18.02
CA PHE A 179 -9.39 -9.59 -16.57
C PHE A 179 -8.76 -10.93 -16.14
N THR A 180 -7.60 -10.86 -15.48
CA THR A 180 -6.78 -12.00 -15.07
C THR A 180 -6.03 -11.74 -13.76
N TRP A 181 -5.15 -12.65 -13.35
CA TRP A 181 -4.33 -12.55 -12.15
C TRP A 181 -3.35 -11.38 -12.22
N GLU A 182 -3.21 -10.67 -11.09
CA GLU A 182 -2.04 -9.82 -10.86
C GLU A 182 -0.88 -10.69 -10.36
N THR A 183 0.31 -10.52 -10.95
CA THR A 183 1.49 -11.32 -10.60
C THR A 183 2.55 -10.47 -9.93
N VAL A 184 2.95 -10.86 -8.72
CA VAL A 184 4.00 -10.21 -7.96
C VAL A 184 5.29 -11.00 -8.10
N GLU A 185 6.29 -10.45 -8.77
CA GLU A 185 7.64 -10.99 -8.82
C GLU A 185 8.51 -10.28 -7.79
N SER A 186 9.16 -11.04 -6.91
CA SER A 186 10.03 -10.52 -5.86
C SER A 186 11.45 -11.03 -6.05
N PHE A 187 12.39 -10.11 -5.95
CA PHE A 187 13.82 -10.34 -5.88
C PHE A 187 14.33 -9.81 -4.54
N ASN A 188 15.16 -10.58 -3.85
CA ASN A 188 15.81 -10.14 -2.61
C ASN A 188 17.25 -10.65 -2.55
N LEU A 189 18.14 -9.76 -2.10
CA LEU A 189 19.52 -10.04 -1.73
C LEU A 189 19.68 -9.68 -0.25
N GLY A 190 20.08 -10.65 0.57
CA GLY A 190 20.24 -10.50 2.01
C GLY A 190 21.65 -10.83 2.48
N LEU A 191 22.13 -10.10 3.47
CA LEU A 191 23.39 -10.35 4.16
C LEU A 191 23.12 -10.45 5.66
N ASP A 192 23.42 -11.60 6.26
CA ASP A 192 23.37 -11.80 7.70
C ASP A 192 24.78 -11.95 8.24
N PHE A 193 25.12 -11.21 9.29
CA PHE A 193 26.38 -11.40 9.98
C PHE A 193 26.27 -11.12 11.48
N SER A 194 27.18 -11.71 12.24
CA SER A 194 27.27 -11.49 13.67
C SER A 194 28.71 -11.22 14.09
N LEU A 195 28.90 -10.38 15.11
CA LEU A 195 30.19 -10.01 15.67
C LEU A 195 30.21 -10.22 17.18
N PHE A 196 31.42 -10.24 17.76
CA PHE A 196 31.65 -10.24 19.21
C PHE A 196 30.96 -11.41 19.94
N ASN A 197 31.21 -12.64 19.51
CA ASN A 197 30.53 -13.84 20.02
C ASN A 197 28.99 -13.73 19.93
N SER A 198 28.52 -13.20 18.80
CA SER A 198 27.09 -13.04 18.49
C SER A 198 26.34 -12.07 19.41
N LYS A 199 27.05 -11.19 20.11
CA LYS A 199 26.42 -10.07 20.82
C LYS A 199 25.81 -9.06 19.85
N PHE A 200 26.50 -8.79 18.75
CA PHE A 200 26.02 -7.95 17.66
C PHE A 200 25.55 -8.84 16.51
N ASN A 201 24.29 -8.74 16.12
CA ASN A 201 23.71 -9.46 14.99
C ASN A 201 23.10 -8.43 14.05
N THR A 202 23.34 -8.58 12.76
CA THR A 202 22.80 -7.68 11.74
C THR A 202 22.30 -8.46 10.55
N THR A 203 21.18 -7.99 10.01
CA THR A 203 20.61 -8.44 8.76
C THR A 203 20.34 -7.22 7.89
N LEU A 204 20.91 -7.23 6.68
CA LEU A 204 20.67 -6.24 5.64
C LEU A 204 19.97 -6.94 4.48
N ASP A 205 18.82 -6.44 4.06
CA ASP A 205 18.08 -6.93 2.90
C ASP A 205 17.91 -5.78 1.89
N VAL A 206 18.14 -6.06 0.61
CA VAL A 206 17.81 -5.16 -0.50
C VAL A 206 16.89 -5.91 -1.44
N PHE A 207 15.73 -5.33 -1.75
CA PHE A 207 14.68 -6.01 -2.49
C PHE A 207 14.12 -5.16 -3.63
N ARG A 208 13.59 -5.88 -4.63
CA ARG A 208 12.77 -5.34 -5.71
C ARG A 208 11.53 -6.21 -5.86
N ARG A 209 10.38 -5.58 -5.87
CA ARG A 209 9.08 -6.21 -6.10
C ARG A 209 8.44 -5.59 -7.32
N ASP A 210 8.21 -6.39 -8.35
CA ASP A 210 7.54 -6.04 -9.59
C ASP A 210 6.12 -6.63 -9.55
N THR A 211 5.10 -5.80 -9.31
CA THR A 211 3.69 -6.18 -9.44
C THR A 211 3.27 -5.92 -10.88
N LYS A 212 3.06 -6.99 -11.64
CA LYS A 212 2.64 -6.97 -13.04
C LYS A 212 1.15 -7.22 -13.14
N ASP A 213 0.56 -6.73 -14.23
CA ASP A 213 -0.84 -7.00 -14.58
C ASP A 213 -1.79 -6.57 -13.45
N MET A 214 -1.56 -5.41 -12.85
CA MET A 214 -2.45 -4.84 -11.84
C MET A 214 -3.78 -4.44 -12.46
N LEU A 215 -4.85 -4.72 -11.73
CA LEU A 215 -6.19 -4.30 -12.10
C LEU A 215 -6.37 -2.80 -11.81
N ALA A 216 -6.59 -2.03 -12.87
CA ALA A 216 -6.92 -0.62 -12.78
C ALA A 216 -8.14 -0.27 -13.63
N ASN A 217 -8.84 0.80 -13.22
CA ASN A 217 -9.84 1.43 -14.09
C ASN A 217 -9.09 2.41 -14.99
N TYR A 218 -9.26 2.35 -16.31
CA TYR A 218 -8.93 3.50 -17.15
C TYR A 218 -10.09 4.49 -17.12
N ARG A 219 -9.86 5.80 -17.30
CA ARG A 219 -10.93 6.81 -17.35
C ARG A 219 -11.32 7.25 -18.76
N SER A 220 -10.66 6.74 -19.79
CA SER A 220 -10.85 7.19 -21.17
C SER A 220 -11.80 6.30 -21.97
N LEU A 221 -13.07 6.19 -21.54
CA LEU A 221 -14.17 5.85 -22.47
C LEU A 221 -14.99 7.11 -22.79
N PRO A 222 -15.39 7.31 -24.06
CA PRO A 222 -16.32 8.38 -24.41
C PRO A 222 -17.59 8.31 -23.57
N SER A 223 -18.13 9.45 -23.14
CA SER A 223 -19.37 9.49 -22.36
C SER A 223 -20.56 8.82 -23.07
N VAL A 224 -20.54 8.80 -24.40
CA VAL A 224 -21.52 8.09 -25.24
C VAL A 224 -21.53 6.58 -25.04
N PHE A 225 -20.50 5.99 -24.42
CA PHE A 225 -20.46 4.58 -24.07
C PHE A 225 -21.52 4.20 -23.03
N GLY A 226 -21.97 5.15 -22.20
CA GLY A 226 -23.14 4.98 -21.32
C GLY A 226 -22.98 3.98 -20.18
N ALA A 227 -21.77 3.46 -19.94
CA ALA A 227 -21.45 2.53 -18.85
C ALA A 227 -20.13 2.89 -18.17
N SER A 228 -19.96 2.45 -16.92
CA SER A 228 -18.70 2.57 -16.20
C SER A 228 -17.62 1.71 -16.86
N VAL A 229 -16.38 2.22 -16.86
CA VAL A 229 -15.22 1.51 -17.41
C VAL A 229 -14.92 0.24 -16.60
N PRO A 230 -14.70 -0.93 -17.25
CA PRO A 230 -14.27 -2.14 -16.55
C PRO A 230 -12.87 -1.98 -15.93
N LYS A 231 -12.62 -2.76 -14.86
CA LYS A 231 -11.26 -3.04 -14.41
C LYS A 231 -10.59 -3.99 -15.38
N GLU A 232 -9.35 -3.68 -15.74
CA GLU A 232 -8.53 -4.51 -16.62
C GLU A 232 -7.09 -4.56 -16.11
N ASN A 233 -6.34 -5.60 -16.49
CA ASN A 233 -4.93 -5.75 -16.15
C ASN A 233 -4.08 -4.86 -17.06
N ILE A 234 -4.03 -3.57 -16.75
CA ILE A 234 -3.44 -2.51 -17.58
C ILE A 234 -2.40 -1.65 -16.85
N ALA A 235 -1.95 -2.10 -15.68
CA ALA A 235 -1.04 -1.36 -14.83
C ALA A 235 0.09 -2.26 -14.30
N SER A 236 1.27 -1.71 -14.10
CA SER A 236 2.37 -2.39 -13.40
C SER A 236 3.10 -1.43 -12.47
N LEU A 237 3.53 -1.96 -11.33
CA LEU A 237 4.20 -1.21 -10.26
C LEU A 237 5.51 -1.89 -9.88
N ARG A 238 6.57 -1.11 -9.78
CA ARG A 238 7.86 -1.55 -9.24
C ARG A 238 8.13 -0.88 -7.91
N THR A 239 8.32 -1.69 -6.88
CA THR A 239 8.80 -1.24 -5.56
C THR A 239 10.24 -1.66 -5.36
N LYS A 240 11.10 -0.74 -4.95
CA LYS A 240 12.47 -1.02 -4.52
C LYS A 240 12.63 -0.56 -3.08
N GLY A 241 13.36 -1.32 -2.29
CA GLY A 241 13.62 -0.94 -0.92
C GLY A 241 14.77 -1.69 -0.29
N TRP A 242 15.08 -1.31 0.93
CA TRP A 242 16.08 -1.95 1.76
C TRP A 242 15.61 -1.97 3.22
N GLU A 243 16.10 -2.95 3.97
CA GLU A 243 15.83 -3.13 5.38
C GLU A 243 17.13 -3.43 6.11
N LEU A 244 17.33 -2.77 7.24
CA LEU A 244 18.44 -3.01 8.15
C LEU A 244 17.86 -3.37 9.52
N ASN A 245 18.28 -4.50 10.04
CA ASN A 245 17.98 -4.95 11.39
C ASN A 245 19.30 -5.09 12.14
N VAL A 246 19.42 -4.43 13.28
CA VAL A 246 20.58 -4.47 14.17
C VAL A 246 20.11 -4.90 15.54
N ASN A 247 20.77 -5.89 16.11
CA ASN A 247 20.47 -6.44 17.42
C ASN A 247 21.76 -6.54 18.23
N TRP A 248 21.80 -5.83 19.36
CA TRP A 248 22.86 -5.93 20.35
C TRP A 248 22.30 -6.56 21.62
N ASN A 249 22.92 -7.61 22.13
CA ASN A 249 22.62 -8.17 23.43
C ASN A 249 23.90 -8.40 24.20
N ASP A 250 23.94 -7.95 25.43
CA ASP A 250 25.10 -8.12 26.28
C ASP A 250 24.70 -8.14 27.76
N SER A 251 25.64 -8.47 28.62
CA SER A 251 25.44 -8.45 30.05
C SER A 251 26.74 -8.13 30.78
N PHE A 252 26.64 -7.42 31.89
CA PHE A 252 27.75 -7.13 32.78
C PHE A 252 27.32 -7.28 34.25
N THR A 253 28.29 -7.38 35.15
CA THR A 253 28.02 -7.45 36.58
C THR A 253 27.76 -6.06 37.13
N LEU A 254 26.59 -5.86 37.74
CA LEU A 254 26.16 -4.64 38.41
C LEU A 254 25.70 -4.98 39.83
N LEU A 255 26.43 -4.46 40.84
CA LEU A 255 26.15 -4.70 42.27
C LEU A 255 26.00 -6.19 42.60
N ASP A 256 27.03 -6.96 42.22
CA ASP A 256 27.19 -8.41 42.40
C ASP A 256 26.14 -9.30 41.72
N ASP A 257 25.36 -8.73 40.79
CA ASP A 257 24.38 -9.49 40.00
C ASP A 257 24.48 -9.15 38.52
N ARG A 258 23.98 -10.05 37.67
CA ARG A 258 24.04 -9.92 36.22
C ARG A 258 22.97 -8.93 35.75
N PHE A 259 23.41 -7.79 35.24
CA PHE A 259 22.57 -6.89 34.46
C PHE A 259 22.62 -7.32 32.99
N MET A 260 21.47 -7.68 32.42
CA MET A 260 21.33 -8.01 31.01
C MET A 260 20.68 -6.83 30.30
N TYR A 261 21.16 -6.50 29.10
CA TYR A 261 20.58 -5.44 28.30
C TYR A 261 20.63 -5.76 26.82
N GLY A 262 19.66 -5.21 26.10
CA GLY A 262 19.53 -5.38 24.67
C GLY A 262 19.06 -4.12 23.98
N VAL A 263 19.57 -3.92 22.77
CA VAL A 263 19.19 -2.85 21.86
C VAL A 263 18.83 -3.52 20.53
N TYR A 264 17.56 -3.41 20.16
CA TYR A 264 17.09 -3.83 18.84
C TYR A 264 16.66 -2.61 18.06
N PHE A 265 17.30 -2.38 16.92
CA PHE A 265 17.02 -1.27 16.01
C PHE A 265 16.70 -1.83 14.64
N ASN A 266 15.59 -1.42 14.05
CA ASN A 266 15.25 -1.72 12.68
C ASN A 266 14.95 -0.43 11.92
N VAL A 267 15.37 -0.35 10.67
CA VAL A 267 15.03 0.75 9.77
C VAL A 267 14.83 0.21 8.35
N SER A 268 13.84 0.73 7.67
CA SER A 268 13.50 0.34 6.31
C SER A 268 13.14 1.56 5.47
N ASP A 269 13.35 1.44 4.17
CA ASP A 269 12.94 2.46 3.22
C ASP A 269 12.53 1.82 1.90
N TYR A 270 11.49 2.33 1.28
CA TYR A 270 11.03 1.87 -0.02
C TYR A 270 10.44 3.01 -0.85
N MET A 271 10.43 2.82 -2.16
CA MET A 271 9.70 3.64 -3.11
C MET A 271 9.05 2.76 -4.16
N SER A 272 7.84 3.12 -4.54
CA SER A 272 7.07 2.44 -5.57
C SER A 272 6.85 3.36 -6.77
N GLN A 273 7.04 2.85 -7.97
CA GLN A 273 6.91 3.59 -9.22
C GLN A 273 6.06 2.81 -10.22
N ILE A 274 5.14 3.51 -10.90
CA ILE A 274 4.36 2.95 -12.01
C ILE A 274 5.30 2.72 -13.19
N THR A 275 5.40 1.47 -13.65
CA THR A 275 6.27 1.09 -14.77
C THR A 275 5.51 0.86 -16.06
N ASP A 276 4.21 0.59 -15.96
CA ASP A 276 3.32 0.46 -17.10
C ASP A 276 1.93 0.93 -16.69
N TYR A 277 1.25 1.66 -17.57
CA TYR A 277 -0.13 2.11 -17.37
C TYR A 277 -0.71 2.63 -18.68
N TYR A 278 -1.92 2.20 -19.03
CA TYR A 278 -2.62 2.73 -20.21
C TYR A 278 -3.29 4.09 -19.91
N ASN A 279 -2.61 5.20 -20.23
CA ASN A 279 -3.12 6.57 -20.14
C ASN A 279 -2.84 7.34 -21.44
N PRO A 280 -3.67 7.16 -22.50
CA PRO A 280 -3.42 7.80 -23.80
C PRO A 280 -3.54 9.33 -23.78
N THR A 281 -4.19 9.88 -22.75
CA THR A 281 -4.38 11.33 -22.57
C THR A 281 -3.33 11.97 -21.65
N ASN A 282 -2.44 11.17 -21.05
CA ASN A 282 -1.51 11.62 -19.99
C ASN A 282 -2.20 12.44 -18.88
N TYR A 283 -3.45 12.13 -18.57
CA TYR A 283 -4.24 12.89 -17.60
C TYR A 283 -3.76 12.59 -16.18
N LEU A 284 -3.44 13.64 -15.41
CA LEU A 284 -2.79 13.51 -14.10
C LEU A 284 -3.70 13.01 -12.97
N ALA A 285 -5.01 12.91 -13.21
CA ALA A 285 -5.92 12.26 -12.26
C ALA A 285 -5.82 10.72 -12.29
N ASP A 286 -5.18 10.17 -13.33
CA ASP A 286 -4.89 8.75 -13.48
C ASP A 286 -3.39 8.50 -13.25
N TYR A 287 -3.03 7.22 -13.15
CA TYR A 287 -1.61 6.87 -13.11
C TYR A 287 -0.91 7.20 -14.43
N TYR A 288 0.40 7.37 -14.36
CA TYR A 288 1.24 7.54 -15.54
C TYR A 288 2.60 6.84 -15.38
N VAL A 289 3.21 6.46 -16.50
CA VAL A 289 4.51 5.77 -16.50
C VAL A 289 5.59 6.67 -15.93
N GLY A 290 6.31 6.18 -14.93
CA GLY A 290 7.34 6.94 -14.21
C GLY A 290 6.84 7.62 -12.93
N GLN A 291 5.52 7.66 -12.70
CA GLN A 291 4.95 8.22 -11.48
C GLN A 291 5.45 7.47 -10.24
N THR A 292 5.99 8.20 -9.28
CA THR A 292 6.21 7.68 -7.94
C THR A 292 4.90 7.70 -7.15
N ILE A 293 4.54 6.60 -6.51
CA ILE A 293 3.34 6.55 -5.68
C ILE A 293 3.45 7.56 -4.53
N GLY A 294 2.35 8.27 -4.26
CA GLY A 294 2.28 9.30 -3.24
C GLY A 294 2.80 10.67 -3.67
N GLU A 295 3.06 10.92 -4.96
CA GLU A 295 3.40 12.26 -5.45
C GLU A 295 2.35 13.31 -5.05
N ILE A 296 2.84 14.42 -4.51
CA ILE A 296 2.04 15.61 -4.23
C ILE A 296 2.31 16.61 -5.34
N TRP A 297 1.33 16.84 -6.20
CA TRP A 297 1.37 17.88 -7.22
C TRP A 297 0.86 19.20 -6.64
N GLY A 298 1.60 20.28 -6.85
CA GLY A 298 1.24 21.59 -6.34
C GLY A 298 2.04 22.72 -6.98
N LEU A 299 1.70 23.94 -6.56
CA LEU A 299 2.38 25.16 -6.95
C LEU A 299 3.59 25.43 -6.04
N THR A 300 4.59 26.15 -6.56
CA THR A 300 5.73 26.59 -5.77
C THR A 300 5.50 28.01 -5.26
N THR A 301 5.63 28.21 -3.96
CA THR A 301 5.50 29.53 -3.33
C THR A 301 6.83 30.27 -3.33
N LEU A 302 6.83 31.54 -3.73
CA LEU A 302 7.96 32.46 -3.67
C LEU A 302 7.92 33.38 -2.43
N GLY A 303 7.15 32.99 -1.41
CA GLY A 303 6.85 33.80 -0.23
C GLY A 303 5.59 34.62 -0.41
N TYR A 304 5.61 35.87 0.08
CA TYR A 304 4.49 36.79 0.01
C TYR A 304 4.86 38.00 -0.86
N PHE A 305 3.87 38.63 -1.48
CA PHE A 305 4.07 39.96 -2.07
C PHE A 305 4.37 40.97 -0.98
N LEU A 306 5.43 41.76 -1.13
CA LEU A 306 5.80 42.77 -0.14
C LEU A 306 5.02 44.08 -0.32
N THR A 307 4.58 44.37 -1.55
CA THR A 307 3.86 45.59 -1.89
C THR A 307 2.71 45.30 -2.85
N ASP A 308 1.69 46.17 -2.84
CA ASP A 308 0.58 46.08 -3.79
C ASP A 308 1.04 46.28 -5.25
N GLU A 309 2.09 47.07 -5.47
CA GLU A 309 2.66 47.28 -6.82
C GLU A 309 3.34 46.04 -7.36
N GLU A 310 3.99 45.25 -6.50
CA GLU A 310 4.51 43.94 -6.86
C GLU A 310 3.38 42.98 -7.23
N ALA A 311 2.33 42.92 -6.40
CA ALA A 311 1.18 42.04 -6.61
C ALA A 311 0.44 42.36 -7.92
N LYS A 312 0.25 43.63 -8.26
CA LYS A 312 -0.40 44.08 -9.51
C LYS A 312 0.36 43.69 -10.77
N LYS A 313 1.69 43.55 -10.70
CA LYS A 313 2.56 43.20 -11.84
C LYS A 313 2.80 41.70 -11.97
N SER A 314 2.28 40.92 -11.04
CA SER A 314 2.49 39.46 -11.01
C SER A 314 1.49 38.69 -11.87
N ALA A 315 1.83 37.44 -12.17
CA ALA A 315 0.93 36.51 -12.84
C ALA A 315 -0.36 36.28 -12.05
N VAL A 316 -1.48 36.10 -12.75
CA VAL A 316 -2.80 35.99 -12.14
C VAL A 316 -3.13 34.54 -11.85
N LEU A 317 -3.49 34.21 -10.60
CA LEU A 317 -3.99 32.88 -10.26
C LEU A 317 -5.35 32.63 -10.91
N SER A 318 -5.38 31.69 -11.86
CA SER A 318 -6.59 31.22 -12.51
C SER A 318 -7.29 30.20 -11.62
N SER A 319 -8.22 30.66 -10.80
CA SER A 319 -9.15 29.79 -10.06
C SER A 319 -10.43 29.59 -10.85
N SER A 320 -10.98 28.37 -10.86
CA SER A 320 -12.22 28.02 -11.58
C SER A 320 -13.47 28.75 -11.07
N SER A 321 -13.38 29.46 -9.95
CA SER A 321 -14.38 30.44 -9.51
C SER A 321 -14.06 31.81 -10.08
N THR A 322 -15.03 32.40 -10.78
CA THR A 322 -15.09 33.70 -11.46
C THR A 322 -14.69 34.96 -10.65
N SER A 323 -13.98 34.82 -9.55
CA SER A 323 -13.40 35.91 -8.79
C SER A 323 -11.96 36.12 -9.22
N ARG A 324 -11.63 37.33 -9.71
CA ARG A 324 -10.27 37.85 -9.63
C ARG A 324 -9.80 37.63 -8.18
N VAL A 325 -8.83 36.74 -7.97
CA VAL A 325 -8.14 36.67 -6.69
C VAL A 325 -7.41 38.00 -6.58
N TYR A 326 -7.90 38.90 -5.73
CA TYR A 326 -7.21 40.16 -5.45
C TYR A 326 -5.87 39.80 -4.80
N ALA A 327 -4.79 39.93 -5.55
CA ALA A 327 -3.45 39.87 -5.01
C ALA A 327 -3.07 41.25 -4.48
N SER A 328 -2.70 41.30 -3.20
CA SER A 328 -2.19 42.48 -2.50
C SER A 328 -0.93 42.11 -1.72
N ALA A 329 -0.28 43.09 -1.11
CA ALA A 329 0.76 42.83 -0.11
C ALA A 329 0.25 41.80 0.93
N GLY A 330 1.11 40.85 1.30
CA GLY A 330 0.80 39.74 2.20
C GLY A 330 0.11 38.53 1.55
N THR A 331 -0.32 38.61 0.28
CA THR A 331 -0.83 37.43 -0.45
C THR A 331 0.33 36.52 -0.84
N ILE A 332 0.11 35.20 -0.82
CA ILE A 332 1.12 34.21 -1.27
C ILE A 332 1.42 34.43 -2.75
N LYS A 333 2.71 34.54 -3.06
CA LYS A 333 3.23 34.65 -4.42
C LYS A 333 3.56 33.25 -4.93
N PHE A 334 3.13 32.93 -6.14
CA PHE A 334 3.47 31.67 -6.81
C PHE A 334 4.46 31.92 -7.96
N GLU A 335 5.28 30.92 -8.25
CA GLU A 335 6.15 30.87 -9.42
C GLU A 335 5.31 30.70 -10.69
N ASP A 336 5.39 31.66 -11.61
CA ASP A 336 4.92 31.52 -13.00
C ASP A 336 5.99 30.75 -13.76
N LYS A 337 5.79 29.44 -13.88
CA LYS A 337 6.81 28.50 -14.36
C LYS A 337 6.90 28.51 -15.88
N ASN A 338 5.77 28.67 -16.56
CA ASN A 338 5.71 28.68 -18.01
C ASN A 338 5.79 30.11 -18.61
N ASN A 339 5.79 31.15 -17.77
CA ASN A 339 5.86 32.57 -18.12
C ASN A 339 4.72 33.04 -19.04
N ASP A 340 3.52 32.47 -18.87
CA ASP A 340 2.33 32.87 -19.64
C ASP A 340 1.51 33.98 -18.95
N GLY A 341 1.92 34.41 -17.76
CA GLY A 341 1.26 35.44 -16.96
C GLY A 341 0.04 34.95 -16.18
N VAL A 342 -0.22 33.63 -16.17
CA VAL A 342 -1.39 33.01 -15.53
C VAL A 342 -0.99 31.76 -14.75
N ILE A 343 -1.08 31.84 -13.41
CA ILE A 343 -0.84 30.66 -12.57
C ILE A 343 -2.02 29.68 -12.72
N SER A 344 -1.79 28.52 -13.34
CA SER A 344 -2.85 27.55 -13.65
C SER A 344 -2.38 26.09 -13.62
N TRP A 345 -3.33 25.16 -13.70
CA TRP A 345 -3.05 23.72 -13.82
C TRP A 345 -2.96 23.25 -15.28
N GLY A 346 -2.85 24.18 -16.23
CA GLY A 346 -2.87 23.88 -17.67
C GLY A 346 -4.05 22.98 -18.04
N ASP A 347 -3.76 21.95 -18.83
CA ASP A 347 -4.73 20.94 -19.25
C ASP A 347 -4.85 19.76 -18.26
N ARG A 348 -4.15 19.82 -17.13
CA ARG A 348 -4.00 18.74 -16.15
C ARG A 348 -3.43 17.46 -16.75
N THR A 349 -2.55 17.60 -17.75
CA THR A 349 -1.82 16.50 -18.35
C THR A 349 -0.34 16.59 -18.01
N LEU A 350 0.41 15.50 -18.17
CA LEU A 350 1.87 15.53 -18.02
C LEU A 350 2.55 16.50 -19.00
N ASP A 351 2.02 16.59 -20.22
CA ASP A 351 2.59 17.41 -21.28
C ASP A 351 2.29 18.90 -21.07
N ASN A 352 1.17 19.22 -20.42
CA ASN A 352 0.78 20.57 -20.07
C ASN A 352 0.20 20.66 -18.65
N PRO A 353 1.05 20.62 -17.60
CA PRO A 353 0.61 20.75 -16.22
C PRO A 353 0.44 22.22 -15.78
N GLY A 354 0.65 23.18 -16.68
CA GLY A 354 0.79 24.60 -16.33
C GLY A 354 1.95 24.80 -15.33
N ASP A 355 1.66 25.45 -14.22
CA ASP A 355 2.63 25.80 -13.17
C ASP A 355 2.79 24.70 -12.11
N TYR A 356 1.97 23.66 -12.17
CA TYR A 356 2.04 22.57 -11.20
C TYR A 356 3.25 21.68 -11.48
N ARG A 357 3.83 21.18 -10.39
CA ARG A 357 4.86 20.13 -10.41
C ARG A 357 4.75 19.26 -9.17
N VAL A 358 5.46 18.13 -9.17
CA VAL A 358 5.68 17.36 -7.95
C VAL A 358 6.47 18.22 -6.96
N ILE A 359 5.86 18.54 -5.82
CA ILE A 359 6.45 19.35 -4.73
C ILE A 359 6.80 18.52 -3.49
N GLY A 360 6.35 17.27 -3.43
CA GLY A 360 6.61 16.37 -2.31
C GLY A 360 6.12 14.96 -2.58
N ASN A 361 6.31 14.08 -1.60
CA ASN A 361 5.80 12.72 -1.63
C ASN A 361 5.29 12.27 -0.25
N GLU A 362 4.06 11.78 -0.21
CA GLU A 362 3.39 11.38 1.04
C GLU A 362 3.77 9.99 1.56
N THR A 363 4.56 9.23 0.79
CA THR A 363 5.06 7.91 1.19
C THR A 363 5.98 8.07 2.41
N PRO A 364 5.72 7.37 3.53
CA PRO A 364 6.61 7.36 4.69
C PRO A 364 7.97 6.74 4.34
N ARG A 365 9.04 7.51 4.55
CA ARG A 365 10.44 7.13 4.28
C ARG A 365 11.20 6.95 5.58
N TYR A 366 12.16 6.02 5.57
CA TYR A 366 12.98 5.67 6.74
C TYR A 366 12.10 5.32 7.95
N GLN A 367 11.25 4.31 7.80
CA GLN A 367 10.43 3.82 8.91
C GLN A 367 11.33 3.02 9.85
N PHE A 368 11.37 3.41 11.13
CA PHE A 368 12.28 2.82 12.11
C PHE A 368 11.59 2.44 13.41
N GLY A 369 12.19 1.47 14.10
CA GLY A 369 11.84 1.06 15.44
C GLY A 369 13.10 0.89 16.30
N LEU A 370 12.98 1.22 17.58
CA LEU A 370 14.02 1.03 18.58
C LEU A 370 13.39 0.38 19.82
N THR A 371 13.88 -0.79 20.19
CA THR A 371 13.52 -1.47 21.43
C THR A 371 14.72 -1.52 22.35
N LEU A 372 14.57 -1.01 23.57
CA LEU A 372 15.56 -1.10 24.63
C LEU A 372 15.01 -2.04 25.70
N ASN A 373 15.77 -3.08 26.04
CA ASN A 373 15.41 -3.99 27.12
C ASN A 373 16.52 -4.07 28.16
N GLY A 374 16.12 -4.26 29.41
CA GLY A 374 17.03 -4.42 30.54
C GLY A 374 16.42 -5.33 31.59
N ALA A 375 17.23 -6.19 32.20
CA ALA A 375 16.80 -7.07 33.29
C ALA A 375 17.87 -7.17 34.38
N TRP A 376 17.48 -7.03 35.64
CA TRP A 376 18.36 -7.07 36.80
C TRP A 376 17.60 -7.37 38.09
N LYS A 377 18.07 -8.35 38.88
CA LYS A 377 17.50 -8.71 40.19
C LYS A 377 15.98 -8.94 40.21
N GLY A 378 15.45 -9.54 39.14
CA GLY A 378 14.02 -9.81 38.99
C GLY A 378 13.17 -8.61 38.54
N PHE A 379 13.78 -7.46 38.28
CA PHE A 379 13.14 -6.34 37.58
C PHE A 379 13.50 -6.40 36.10
N ASP A 380 12.51 -6.17 35.24
CA ASP A 380 12.68 -6.01 33.81
C ASP A 380 12.06 -4.70 33.31
N MET A 381 12.62 -4.18 32.23
CA MET A 381 12.12 -3.02 31.52
C MET A 381 12.19 -3.28 30.02
N ASN A 382 11.14 -2.90 29.30
CA ASN A 382 11.09 -2.89 27.85
C ASN A 382 10.49 -1.56 27.39
N VAL A 383 11.26 -0.81 26.60
CA VAL A 383 10.86 0.48 26.05
C VAL A 383 10.92 0.39 24.54
N PHE A 384 9.82 0.73 23.87
CA PHE A 384 9.71 0.72 22.42
C PHE A 384 9.43 2.11 21.87
N PHE A 385 10.18 2.48 20.83
CA PHE A 385 9.97 3.68 20.02
C PHE A 385 9.73 3.24 18.58
N ASN A 386 8.79 3.89 17.90
CA ASN A 386 8.60 3.79 16.46
C ASN A 386 8.51 5.18 15.84
N GLY A 387 8.88 5.28 14.56
CA GLY A 387 8.87 6.56 13.88
C GLY A 387 9.02 6.47 12.37
N VAL A 388 8.80 7.63 11.74
CA VAL A 388 9.01 7.86 10.31
C VAL A 388 10.03 8.99 10.19
N GLY A 389 11.17 8.72 9.55
CA GLY A 389 12.25 9.69 9.44
C GLY A 389 11.97 10.82 8.44
N LYS A 390 11.18 10.56 7.39
CA LYS A 390 10.79 11.56 6.40
C LYS A 390 9.42 11.27 5.80
N ARG A 391 8.56 12.28 5.70
CA ARG A 391 7.27 12.21 5.01
C ARG A 391 6.79 13.63 4.72
N ASP A 392 6.36 13.88 3.49
CA ASP A 392 5.60 15.11 3.19
C ASP A 392 4.12 14.86 3.46
N ILE A 393 3.39 15.87 3.93
CA ILE A 393 1.95 15.75 4.18
C ILE A 393 1.29 16.94 3.52
N TYR A 394 0.28 16.68 2.69
CA TYR A 394 -0.65 17.70 2.24
C TYR A 394 -1.93 17.58 3.08
N PRO A 395 -2.15 18.47 4.07
CA PRO A 395 -3.32 18.36 4.93
C PRO A 395 -4.60 18.44 4.10
N GLY A 396 -5.53 17.52 4.35
CA GLY A 396 -6.79 17.49 3.62
C GLY A 396 -7.55 18.82 3.72
N ALA A 397 -8.44 19.05 2.76
CA ALA A 397 -9.21 20.30 2.67
C ALA A 397 -10.08 20.61 3.89
N GLU A 398 -10.24 19.69 4.85
CA GLU A 398 -11.00 19.83 6.09
C GLU A 398 -10.11 19.78 7.35
N ALA A 399 -8.78 19.89 7.20
CA ALA A 399 -7.86 19.97 8.33
C ALA A 399 -7.94 21.35 9.01
N VAL A 400 -9.06 21.61 9.71
CA VAL A 400 -9.42 22.90 10.30
C VAL A 400 -8.32 23.48 11.19
N ASN A 401 -7.67 22.65 12.01
CA ASN A 401 -6.61 23.13 12.91
C ASN A 401 -5.35 23.58 12.17
N PHE A 402 -5.10 23.07 10.97
CA PHE A 402 -3.95 23.44 10.14
C PHE A 402 -4.28 24.65 9.27
N TRP A 403 -5.40 24.59 8.55
CA TRP A 403 -5.79 25.63 7.59
C TRP A 403 -6.48 26.84 8.24
N GLY A 404 -7.00 26.71 9.46
CA GLY A 404 -7.67 27.77 10.20
C GLY A 404 -8.74 28.50 9.36
N PRO A 405 -8.69 29.85 9.27
CA PRO A 405 -9.67 30.62 8.49
C PRO A 405 -9.54 30.44 6.97
N TYR A 406 -8.41 29.91 6.47
CA TYR A 406 -8.21 29.62 5.04
C TYR A 406 -8.97 28.38 4.58
N ASN A 407 -9.43 27.55 5.52
CA ASN A 407 -10.31 26.42 5.26
C ASN A 407 -11.74 26.87 4.92
N ARG A 408 -12.34 27.66 5.82
CA ARG A 408 -13.71 28.18 5.76
C ARG A 408 -13.78 29.51 6.50
N LYS A 409 -14.61 30.42 5.98
CA LYS A 409 -14.73 31.82 6.47
C LYS A 409 -15.19 31.96 7.94
N TYR A 410 -15.83 30.94 8.51
CA TYR A 410 -16.41 30.97 9.86
C TYR A 410 -15.66 30.10 10.87
N GLN A 411 -14.42 29.73 10.57
CA GLN A 411 -13.59 28.98 11.53
C GLN A 411 -13.04 29.88 12.64
N VAL A 412 -12.94 29.31 13.83
CA VAL A 412 -12.30 29.98 14.97
C VAL A 412 -10.82 30.15 14.68
N MET A 413 -10.34 31.39 14.69
CA MET A 413 -8.91 31.66 14.56
C MET A 413 -8.20 31.29 15.85
N THR A 414 -7.31 30.31 15.78
CA THR A 414 -6.41 29.96 16.88
C THR A 414 -5.42 31.10 17.11
N LYS A 415 -5.03 31.30 18.38
CA LYS A 415 -4.09 32.36 18.79
C LYS A 415 -2.82 32.39 17.92
N HIS A 416 -2.24 31.22 17.64
CA HIS A 416 -1.03 31.11 16.82
C HIS A 416 -1.21 31.59 15.36
N VAL A 417 -2.40 31.48 14.76
CA VAL A 417 -2.67 31.99 13.39
C VAL A 417 -2.72 33.51 13.40
N ILE A 418 -3.24 34.11 14.48
CA ILE A 418 -3.32 35.56 14.62
C ILE A 418 -1.92 36.16 14.85
N GLU A 419 -1.11 35.51 15.69
CA GLU A 419 0.22 36.01 16.07
C GLU A 419 1.30 35.80 15.01
N ASN A 420 1.18 34.76 14.16
CA ASN A 420 2.19 34.41 13.14
C ASN A 420 1.75 34.74 11.70
N ARG A 421 0.73 35.58 11.52
CA ARG A 421 0.35 36.04 10.18
C ARG A 421 1.32 37.11 9.69
N TRP A 422 1.41 37.24 8.38
CA TRP A 422 2.16 38.34 7.77
C TRP A 422 1.61 39.70 8.23
N THR A 423 2.53 40.58 8.63
CA THR A 423 2.28 42.00 8.93
C THR A 423 3.13 42.85 7.99
N PRO A 424 2.64 44.04 7.56
CA PRO A 424 3.44 44.99 6.81
C PRO A 424 4.66 45.53 7.57
N GLU A 425 4.57 45.59 8.91
CA GLU A 425 5.68 45.88 9.83
C GLU A 425 6.56 44.66 10.06
#